data_AF-A0A7S2S0T8-F1
#
_entry.id   AF-A0A7S2S0T8-F1
#
_cell.length_a   1.000
_cell.length_b   1.000
_cell.length_c   1.000
_cell.angle_alpha   90.00
_cell.angle_beta   90.00
_cell.angle_gamma   90.00
#
_symmetry.space_group_name_H-M   'P 1'
#
loop_
_entity.id
_entity.type
_entity.pdbx_description
1 polymer ?
#
loop_
_entity_poly.entity_id
_entity_poly.type
_entity_poly.pdbx_seq_one_letter_code
_entity_poly.pdbx_strand_id
1 'polypeptide(L)'
;SFVERNLVPWTDKHGFNLIFSRKIIYKAASESCNRVMKEKKSEKLESALYLLSIFDAIMNYYTKVNGKETWMCKSMAMSKFHYLLLDFYGEKRLRYIYLIRDPRDVTMSFVKTPVGDCHHYTIIQKWVNLQKHALRVVRDTPHMVYQIQYEHLLHHRD
;
A
#
# COMPACT_ATOMS: atom_id res chain seq x y z
N SER A 1 -6.50 -21.97 -3.37
CA SER A 1 -7.14 -20.66 -3.15
C SER A 1 -7.07 -19.87 -4.43
N PHE A 2 -8.21 -19.56 -5.05
CA PHE A 2 -8.27 -18.63 -6.16
C PHE A 2 -8.14 -17.20 -5.62
N VAL A 3 -6.89 -16.74 -5.44
CA VAL A 3 -6.62 -15.31 -5.46
C VAL A 3 -6.66 -14.96 -6.94
N GLU A 4 -7.72 -14.29 -7.37
CA GLU A 4 -7.76 -13.67 -8.69
C GLU A 4 -6.46 -12.87 -8.82
N ARG A 5 -5.54 -13.36 -9.65
CA ARG A 5 -4.23 -12.75 -9.79
C ARG A 5 -4.51 -11.38 -10.39
N ASN A 6 -4.47 -10.33 -9.58
CA ASN A 6 -4.27 -8.98 -10.08
C ASN A 6 -2.87 -8.97 -10.71
N LEU A 7 -2.78 -9.47 -11.94
CA LEU A 7 -1.56 -9.50 -12.71
C LEU A 7 -1.26 -8.05 -13.06
N VAL A 8 -0.32 -7.48 -12.32
CA VAL A 8 0.35 -6.27 -12.80
C VAL A 8 1.00 -6.68 -14.13
N PRO A 9 0.69 -6.01 -15.25
CA PRO A 9 1.15 -6.46 -16.56
C PRO A 9 2.68 -6.41 -16.68
N TRP A 10 3.36 -5.66 -15.79
CA TRP A 10 4.81 -5.46 -15.80
C TRP A 10 5.35 -5.06 -17.18
N THR A 11 4.61 -4.19 -17.85
CA THR A 11 4.96 -3.61 -19.15
C THR A 11 5.30 -2.13 -19.04
N ASP A 12 6.04 -1.60 -20.01
CA ASP A 12 6.24 -0.16 -20.18
C ASP A 12 5.02 0.51 -20.84
N LYS A 13 5.11 1.83 -21.06
CA LYS A 13 4.05 2.62 -21.73
C LYS A 13 3.75 2.19 -23.18
N HIS A 14 4.60 1.37 -23.79
CA HIS A 14 4.44 0.85 -25.14
C HIS A 14 3.97 -0.62 -25.15
N GLY A 15 3.77 -1.24 -23.99
CA GLY A 15 3.33 -2.62 -23.87
C GLY A 15 4.47 -3.65 -23.89
N PHE A 16 5.73 -3.24 -23.85
CA PHE A 16 6.85 -4.18 -23.81
C PHE A 16 7.10 -4.67 -22.39
N ASN A 17 7.39 -5.98 -22.25
CA ASN A 17 7.73 -6.58 -20.96
C ASN A 17 8.96 -5.90 -20.35
N LEU A 18 8.85 -5.57 -19.07
CA LEU A 18 9.92 -4.94 -18.33
C LEU A 18 10.94 -5.95 -17.85
N ILE A 19 12.21 -5.61 -18.05
CA ILE A 19 13.34 -6.32 -17.46
C ILE A 19 13.95 -5.42 -16.39
N PHE A 20 13.77 -5.80 -15.13
CA PHE A 20 14.35 -5.08 -14.01
C PHE A 20 15.85 -5.34 -13.92
N SER A 21 16.66 -4.38 -14.39
CA SER A 21 18.10 -4.46 -14.26
C SER A 21 18.51 -4.51 -12.78
N ARG A 22 19.11 -5.63 -12.36
CA ARG A 22 19.59 -5.82 -10.98
C ARG A 22 20.50 -4.68 -10.53
N LYS A 23 21.39 -4.20 -11.41
CA LYS A 23 22.31 -3.09 -11.11
C LYS A 23 21.56 -1.79 -10.81
N ILE A 24 20.53 -1.48 -11.61
CA ILE A 24 19.73 -0.25 -11.46
C ILE A 24 18.89 -0.33 -10.18
N ILE A 25 18.18 -1.44 -9.97
CA ILE A 25 17.31 -1.63 -8.80
C ILE A 25 18.14 -1.65 -7.52
N TYR A 26 19.28 -2.36 -7.50
CA TYR A 26 20.18 -2.38 -6.36
C TYR A 26 20.69 -0.97 -6.03
N LYS A 27 21.14 -0.22 -7.03
CA LYS A 27 21.61 1.16 -6.81
C LYS A 27 20.53 2.03 -6.17
N ALA A 28 19.32 2.03 -6.73
CA ALA A 28 18.20 2.82 -6.19
C ALA A 28 17.78 2.38 -4.77
N ALA A 29 17.73 1.07 -4.51
CA ALA A 29 17.41 0.55 -3.18
C ALA A 29 18.48 0.94 -2.14
N SER A 30 19.76 0.83 -2.50
CA SER A 30 20.89 1.23 -1.65
C SER A 30 20.89 2.73 -1.36
N GLU A 31 20.56 3.58 -2.35
CA GLU A 31 20.39 5.02 -2.16
C GLU A 31 19.27 5.33 -1.17
N SER A 32 18.12 4.65 -1.27
CA SER A 32 17.03 4.77 -0.31
C SER A 32 17.44 4.32 1.10
N CYS A 33 18.17 3.21 1.24
CA CYS A 33 18.69 2.77 2.54
C CYS A 33 19.63 3.80 3.16
N ASN A 34 20.59 4.32 2.38
CA ASN A 34 21.56 5.31 2.83
C ASN A 34 20.88 6.60 3.30
N ARG A 35 19.85 7.04 2.57
CA ARG A 35 19.02 8.19 2.98
C ARG A 35 18.37 7.97 4.35
N VAL A 36 17.67 6.84 4.52
CA VAL A 36 16.97 6.53 5.79
C VAL A 36 17.97 6.38 6.94
N MET A 37 19.12 5.73 6.73
CA MET A 37 20.19 5.62 7.74
C MET A 37 20.73 6.99 8.16
N LYS A 38 20.95 7.88 7.19
CA LYS A 38 21.41 9.25 7.44
C LYS A 38 20.38 10.07 8.22
N GLU A 39 19.11 10.00 7.84
CA GLU A 39 17.99 10.68 8.52
C GLU A 39 17.84 10.19 9.97
N LYS A 40 17.96 8.87 10.19
CA LYS A 40 17.88 8.26 11.52
C LYS A 40 19.16 8.34 12.35
N LYS A 41 20.26 8.84 11.79
CA LYS A 41 21.61 8.81 12.40
C LYS A 41 21.98 7.42 12.93
N SER A 42 21.64 6.37 12.18
CA SER A 42 21.86 4.98 12.55
C SER A 42 22.79 4.30 11.54
N GLU A 43 23.72 3.48 12.04
CA GLU A 43 24.63 2.68 11.21
C GLU A 43 23.97 1.40 10.69
N LYS A 44 22.84 1.00 11.28
CA LYS A 44 22.12 -0.23 10.92
C LYS A 44 20.66 0.04 10.66
N LEU A 45 20.17 -0.56 9.58
CA LEU A 45 18.77 -0.52 9.16
C LEU A 45 18.05 -1.81 9.56
N GLU A 46 16.78 -1.73 9.94
CA GLU A 46 15.93 -2.89 10.18
C GLU A 46 15.69 -3.68 8.89
N SER A 47 15.60 -5.02 8.99
CA SER A 47 15.39 -5.92 7.86
C SER A 47 14.17 -5.55 7.01
N ALA A 48 13.09 -5.10 7.64
CA ALA A 48 11.86 -4.69 6.95
C ALA A 48 12.07 -3.50 6.00
N LEU A 49 12.96 -2.58 6.34
CA LEU A 49 13.25 -1.39 5.54
C LEU A 49 14.12 -1.71 4.32
N TYR A 50 14.92 -2.78 4.35
CA TYR A 50 15.61 -3.29 3.16
C TYR A 50 14.64 -3.87 2.14
N LEU A 51 13.64 -4.64 2.59
CA LEU A 51 12.61 -5.16 1.68
C LEU A 51 11.79 -4.01 1.08
N LEU A 52 11.45 -3.02 1.91
CA LEU A 52 10.73 -1.83 1.46
C LEU A 52 11.54 -1.00 0.46
N SER A 53 12.86 -0.90 0.61
CA SER A 53 13.71 -0.17 -0.35
C SER A 53 13.79 -0.85 -1.71
N ILE A 54 13.81 -2.19 -1.74
CA ILE A 54 13.73 -2.96 -2.98
C ILE A 54 12.36 -2.76 -3.65
N PHE A 55 11.28 -2.85 -2.87
CA PHE A 55 9.93 -2.63 -3.38
C PHE A 55 9.76 -1.21 -3.95
N ASP A 56 10.20 -0.19 -3.22
CA ASP A 56 10.19 1.21 -3.66
C ASP A 56 11.00 1.41 -4.95
N ALA A 57 12.19 0.82 -5.05
CA ALA A 57 13.03 0.90 -6.25
C ALA A 57 12.33 0.30 -7.49
N ILE A 58 11.69 -0.86 -7.33
CA ILE A 58 10.93 -1.52 -8.40
C ILE A 58 9.74 -0.67 -8.81
N MET A 59 8.95 -0.16 -7.86
CA MET A 59 7.75 0.62 -8.14
C MET A 59 8.09 1.99 -8.75
N ASN A 60 9.15 2.66 -8.29
CA ASN A 60 9.62 3.92 -8.87
C ASN A 60 10.13 3.71 -10.31
N TYR A 61 10.85 2.61 -10.56
CA TYR A 61 11.25 2.24 -11.92
C TYR A 61 10.02 2.01 -12.81
N TYR A 62 9.06 1.21 -12.33
CA TYR A 62 7.81 0.90 -13.04
C TYR A 62 7.00 2.17 -13.39
N THR A 63 6.93 3.10 -12.44
CA THR A 63 6.26 4.40 -12.59
C THR A 63 6.94 5.23 -13.69
N LYS A 64 8.26 5.32 -13.64
CA LYS A 64 9.07 6.11 -14.59
C LYS A 64 8.97 5.59 -16.01
N VAL A 65 9.11 4.29 -16.24
CA VAL A 65 9.02 3.69 -17.59
C VAL A 65 7.61 3.81 -18.18
N ASN A 66 6.59 3.93 -17.32
CA ASN A 66 5.21 4.19 -17.73
C ASN A 66 4.89 5.69 -17.89
N GLY A 67 5.87 6.58 -17.73
CA GLY A 67 5.68 8.03 -17.84
C GLY A 67 4.69 8.60 -16.81
N LYS A 68 4.59 7.96 -15.64
CA LYS A 68 3.77 8.40 -14.52
C LYS A 68 4.64 9.15 -13.51
N GLU A 69 4.00 9.98 -12.69
CA GLU A 69 4.70 10.75 -11.65
C GLU A 69 4.67 10.05 -10.29
N THR A 70 3.64 9.25 -10.03
CA THR A 70 3.39 8.63 -8.73
C THR A 70 2.79 7.24 -8.93
N TRP A 71 3.15 6.32 -8.04
CA TRP A 71 2.46 5.04 -7.89
C TRP A 71 1.65 5.01 -6.60
N MET A 72 0.65 4.14 -6.58
CA MET A 72 -0.16 3.87 -5.40
C MET A 72 -0.17 2.37 -5.12
N CYS A 73 -0.28 2.00 -3.85
CA CYS A 73 -0.48 0.62 -3.44
C CYS A 73 -1.87 0.50 -2.81
N LYS A 74 -2.70 -0.39 -3.36
CA LYS A 74 -3.96 -0.79 -2.72
C LYS A 74 -3.73 -2.04 -1.88
N SER A 75 -3.84 -1.89 -0.57
CA SER A 75 -3.75 -3.02 0.37
C SER A 75 -4.67 -2.79 1.55
N MET A 76 -5.39 -3.84 1.95
CA MET A 76 -6.27 -3.76 3.12
C MET A 76 -5.49 -3.62 4.42
N ALA A 77 -4.31 -4.25 4.53
CA ALA A 77 -3.57 -4.35 5.79
C ALA A 77 -2.51 -3.25 5.99
N MET A 78 -2.38 -2.31 5.07
CA MET A 78 -1.26 -1.37 5.04
C MET A 78 -1.24 -0.41 6.26
N SER A 79 -2.40 -0.11 6.85
CA SER A 79 -2.51 0.74 8.04
C SER A 79 -1.76 0.19 9.26
N LYS A 80 -1.51 -1.14 9.31
CA LYS A 80 -0.74 -1.78 10.39
C LYS A 80 0.74 -1.36 10.39
N PHE A 81 1.26 -0.96 9.24
CA PHE A 81 2.66 -0.61 9.03
C PHE A 81 2.88 0.91 8.96
N HIS A 82 1.92 1.71 9.42
CA HIS A 82 1.95 3.16 9.28
C HIS A 82 3.27 3.80 9.73
N TYR A 83 3.75 3.50 10.94
CA TYR A 83 4.99 4.11 11.44
C TYR A 83 6.23 3.66 10.66
N LEU A 84 6.29 2.40 10.23
CA LEU A 84 7.39 1.92 9.36
C LEU A 84 7.39 2.64 8.01
N LEU A 85 6.20 2.85 7.42
CA LEU A 85 6.06 3.58 6.16
C LEU A 85 6.38 5.06 6.34
N LEU A 86 5.94 5.65 7.45
CA LEU A 86 6.21 7.04 7.80
C LEU A 86 7.72 7.27 7.96
N ASP A 87 8.40 6.36 8.66
CA ASP A 87 9.86 6.38 8.82
C ASP A 87 10.60 6.29 7.49
N PHE A 88 10.09 5.52 6.54
CA PHE A 88 10.76 5.28 5.25
C PHE A 88 10.51 6.39 4.22
N TYR A 89 9.24 6.80 4.09
CA TYR A 89 8.77 7.76 3.07
C TYR A 89 8.73 9.20 3.58
N GLY A 90 8.56 9.40 4.89
CA GLY A 90 8.35 10.70 5.51
C GLY A 90 6.96 11.29 5.24
N GLU A 91 6.61 12.31 6.04
CA GLU A 91 5.32 13.00 5.96
C GLU A 91 5.09 13.71 4.63
N LYS A 92 6.13 14.00 3.84
CA LYS A 92 5.97 14.70 2.57
C LYS A 92 5.52 13.77 1.44
N ARG A 93 5.98 12.52 1.44
CA ARG A 93 5.72 11.56 0.35
C ARG A 93 4.57 10.59 0.64
N LEU A 94 4.36 10.24 1.90
CA LEU A 94 3.33 9.26 2.27
C LEU A 94 1.95 9.91 2.34
N ARG A 95 0.99 9.36 1.62
CA ARG A 95 -0.42 9.75 1.66
C ARG A 95 -1.30 8.52 1.70
N TYR A 96 -2.48 8.65 2.29
CA TYR A 96 -3.49 7.60 2.34
C TYR A 96 -4.80 8.08 1.73
N ILE A 97 -5.41 7.20 0.95
CA ILE A 97 -6.83 7.25 0.64
C ILE A 97 -7.48 6.17 1.49
N TYR A 98 -8.27 6.58 2.48
CA TYR A 98 -8.98 5.68 3.36
C TYR A 98 -10.41 5.48 2.85
N LEU A 99 -10.62 4.37 2.16
CA LEU A 99 -11.93 3.94 1.69
C LEU A 99 -12.69 3.22 2.81
N ILE A 100 -13.76 3.85 3.26
CA ILE A 100 -14.64 3.38 4.33
C ILE A 100 -15.87 2.75 3.67
N ARG A 101 -16.33 1.61 4.19
CA ARG A 101 -17.52 0.89 3.69
C ARG A 101 -18.30 0.33 4.87
N ASP A 102 -19.62 0.22 4.72
CA ASP A 102 -20.47 -0.37 5.75
C ASP A 102 -19.98 -1.78 6.13
N PRO A 103 -19.78 -2.09 7.43
CA PRO A 103 -19.32 -3.41 7.88
C PRO A 103 -20.23 -4.56 7.43
N ARG A 104 -21.54 -4.35 7.33
CA ARG A 104 -22.51 -5.36 6.91
C ARG A 104 -22.30 -5.72 5.45
N ASP A 105 -22.08 -4.71 4.61
CA ASP A 105 -21.82 -4.88 3.18
C ASP A 105 -20.46 -5.55 2.95
N VAL A 106 -19.43 -5.14 3.70
CA VAL A 106 -18.14 -5.84 3.72
C VAL A 106 -18.34 -7.32 4.08
N THR A 107 -19.01 -7.63 5.19
CA THR A 107 -19.21 -9.02 5.62
C THR A 107 -19.95 -9.83 4.55
N MET A 108 -21.05 -9.32 4.00
CA MET A 108 -21.81 -10.00 2.95
C MET A 108 -20.97 -10.23 1.69
N SER A 109 -20.11 -9.28 1.32
CA SER A 109 -19.18 -9.41 0.19
C SER A 109 -18.13 -10.50 0.44
N PHE A 110 -17.56 -10.56 1.64
CA PHE A 110 -16.51 -11.53 1.97
C PHE A 110 -17.04 -12.96 2.10
N VAL A 111 -18.25 -13.15 2.63
CA VAL A 111 -18.89 -14.48 2.68
C VAL A 111 -19.08 -15.08 1.28
N LYS A 112 -19.34 -14.24 0.28
CA LYS A 112 -19.50 -14.66 -1.13
C LYS A 112 -18.16 -14.90 -1.84
N THR A 113 -17.04 -14.54 -1.23
CA THR A 113 -15.72 -14.69 -1.88
C THR A 113 -15.29 -16.16 -1.83
N PRO A 114 -14.79 -16.74 -2.94
CA PRO A 114 -14.41 -18.16 -3.00
C PRO A 114 -13.20 -18.52 -2.11
N VAL A 115 -12.54 -17.53 -1.52
CA VAL A 115 -11.39 -17.68 -0.61
C VAL A 115 -11.54 -16.70 0.54
N GLY A 116 -11.44 -17.19 1.77
CA GLY A 116 -11.51 -16.36 2.97
C GLY A 116 -12.26 -17.06 4.10
N ASP A 117 -12.57 -16.30 5.15
CA ASP A 117 -13.49 -16.81 6.17
C ASP A 117 -14.92 -16.78 5.62
N CYS A 118 -15.67 -17.85 5.83
CA CYS A 118 -17.07 -17.91 5.41
C CYS A 118 -18.05 -17.49 6.52
N HIS A 119 -17.54 -17.31 7.76
CA HIS A 119 -18.38 -17.03 8.92
C HIS A 119 -18.41 -15.53 9.22
N HIS A 120 -19.62 -14.96 9.26
CA HIS A 120 -19.88 -13.53 9.50
C HIS A 120 -19.11 -12.99 10.71
N TYR A 121 -19.17 -13.70 11.84
CA TYR A 121 -18.48 -13.31 13.09
C TYR A 121 -16.97 -13.14 12.92
N THR A 122 -16.30 -14.05 12.21
CA THR A 122 -14.84 -13.97 12.00
C THR A 122 -14.49 -12.79 11.09
N ILE A 123 -15.28 -12.58 10.03
CA ILE A 123 -15.06 -11.47 9.09
C ILE A 123 -15.23 -10.13 9.81
N ILE A 124 -16.31 -9.95 10.59
CA ILE A 124 -16.56 -8.68 11.28
C ILE A 124 -15.47 -8.38 12.30
N GLN A 125 -14.96 -9.39 13.02
CA GLN A 125 -13.83 -9.21 13.93
C GLN A 125 -12.57 -8.72 13.20
N LYS A 126 -12.24 -9.33 12.05
CA LYS A 126 -11.11 -8.92 11.21
C LYS A 126 -11.30 -7.50 10.68
N TRP A 127 -12.51 -7.17 10.22
CA TRP A 127 -12.86 -5.83 9.76
C TRP A 127 -12.69 -4.79 10.87
N VAL A 128 -13.28 -5.01 12.04
CA VAL A 128 -13.16 -4.12 13.21
C VAL A 128 -11.70 -3.90 13.58
N ASN A 129 -10.89 -4.96 13.62
CA ASN A 129 -9.47 -4.83 13.92
C ASN A 129 -8.73 -4.01 12.85
N LEU A 130 -9.07 -4.18 11.58
CA LEU A 130 -8.50 -3.37 10.50
C LEU A 130 -8.88 -1.89 10.63
N GLN A 131 -10.15 -1.60 10.91
CA GLN A 131 -10.64 -0.24 11.10
C GLN A 131 -9.98 0.42 12.31
N LYS A 132 -9.73 -0.31 13.42
CA LYS A 132 -8.98 0.22 14.57
C LYS A 132 -7.59 0.73 14.17
N HIS A 133 -6.87 0.01 13.30
CA HIS A 133 -5.58 0.49 12.81
C HIS A 133 -5.72 1.72 11.91
N ALA A 134 -6.69 1.73 10.99
CA ALA A 134 -6.92 2.88 10.11
C ALA A 134 -7.34 4.14 10.88
N LEU A 135 -8.25 4.01 11.84
CA LEU A 135 -8.69 5.10 12.71
C LEU A 135 -7.55 5.65 13.57
N ARG A 136 -6.61 4.80 14.01
CA ARG A 136 -5.39 5.26 14.68
C ARG A 136 -4.55 6.14 13.75
N VAL A 137 -4.36 5.76 12.49
CA VAL A 137 -3.63 6.58 11.50
C VAL A 137 -4.33 7.92 11.26
N VAL A 138 -5.67 7.91 11.10
CA VAL A 138 -6.47 9.13 10.93
C VAL A 138 -6.32 10.06 12.13
N ARG A 139 -6.35 9.51 13.36
CA ARG A 139 -6.19 10.30 14.58
C ARG A 139 -4.78 10.88 14.72
N ASP A 140 -3.76 10.06 14.48
CA ASP A 140 -2.37 10.44 14.72
C ASP A 140 -1.81 11.35 13.60
N THR A 141 -2.30 11.21 12.36
CA THR A 141 -1.81 11.92 11.16
C THR A 141 -2.94 12.35 10.20
N PRO A 142 -3.92 13.16 10.65
CA PRO A 142 -5.11 13.48 9.85
C PRO A 142 -4.77 14.21 8.55
N HIS A 143 -3.72 15.03 8.52
CA HIS A 143 -3.25 15.77 7.34
C HIS A 143 -2.74 14.87 6.21
N MET A 144 -2.45 13.59 6.50
CA MET A 144 -1.95 12.62 5.52
C MET A 144 -3.06 11.74 4.92
N VAL A 145 -4.29 11.81 5.44
CA VAL A 145 -5.37 10.88 5.11
C VAL A 145 -6.55 11.60 4.46
N TYR A 146 -6.89 11.19 3.25
CA TYR A 146 -8.14 11.57 2.59
C TYR A 146 -9.17 10.44 2.75
N GLN A 147 -10.31 10.75 3.38
CA GLN A 147 -11.35 9.77 3.69
C GLN A 147 -12.45 9.79 2.62
N ILE A 148 -12.86 8.60 2.16
CA ILE A 148 -13.92 8.44 1.17
C ILE A 148 -14.90 7.37 1.67
N GLN A 149 -16.18 7.69 1.67
CA GLN A 149 -17.24 6.70 1.89
C GLN A 149 -17.55 5.99 0.57
N TYR A 150 -17.49 4.66 0.58
CA TYR A 150 -17.71 3.82 -0.59
C TYR A 150 -19.08 4.07 -1.21
N GLU A 151 -20.10 4.21 -0.36
CA GLU A 151 -21.48 4.46 -0.75
C GLU A 151 -21.61 5.79 -1.50
N HIS A 152 -20.94 6.85 -1.01
CA HIS A 152 -20.94 8.15 -1.70
C HIS A 152 -20.25 8.09 -3.06
N LEU A 153 -19.13 7.35 -3.15
CA LEU A 153 -18.40 7.16 -4.40
C LEU A 153 -19.24 6.44 -5.47
N LEU A 154 -20.16 5.57 -5.08
CA LEU A 154 -21.06 4.90 -6.02
C LEU A 154 -22.19 5.82 -6.53
N HIS A 155 -22.63 6.77 -5.71
CA HIS A 155 -23.74 7.66 -6.04
C HIS A 155 -23.36 8.91 -6.85
N HIS A 156 -22.08 9.32 -6.85
CA HIS A 156 -21.60 10.53 -7.53
C HIS A 156 -20.48 10.17 -8.51
N ARG A 157 -20.81 9.41 -9.56
CA ARG A 157 -19.84 8.95 -10.58
C ARG A 157 -19.61 9.92 -11.74
N ASP A 158 -20.02 11.18 -11.57
CA ASP A 158 -19.95 12.22 -12.60
C ASP A 158 -18.54 12.83 -12.72
#